data_AF-A0A023HA07-F1
#
_entry.id   AF-A0A023HA07-F1
#
_cell.length_a   1.000
_cell.length_b   1.000
_cell.length_c   1.000
_cell.angle_alpha   90.00
_cell.angle_beta   90.00
_cell.angle_gamma   90.00
#
_symmetry.space_group_name_H-M   'P 1'
#
loop_
_entity.id
_entity.type
_entity.pdbx_description
1 polymer ?
#
loop_
_entity_poly.entity_id
_entity_poly.type
_entity_poly.pdbx_seq_one_letter_code
_entity_poly.pdbx_strand_id
1 'polypeptide(L)'
;MKSVKNNLNSYQRKQFLQFFDDLMGLPPYSQKFSDKKFRKLLFFPVVNAIQETKNGPWSIQIAVAEPLMKNYYPFHFPPSFFVYTSTINLQVKLSIIRSFSQEFSSKKTYLIQSFLNQYKKRRNSIQAQVKKDILEQFNDLLKYKIIQPKFKFLMNSNDNNSFVTKEDIQLKDIQTANILYFYEIIYPI
;
A
#
# COMPACT_ATOMS: atom_id res chain seq x y z
N MET A 1 -32.23 -30.12 -3.91
CA MET A 1 -31.34 -29.00 -4.34
C MET A 1 -30.54 -29.46 -5.55
N LYS A 2 -30.76 -28.84 -6.72
CA LYS A 2 -29.97 -29.14 -7.92
C LYS A 2 -28.53 -28.65 -7.68
N SER A 3 -27.56 -29.55 -7.73
CA SER A 3 -26.15 -29.17 -7.71
C SER A 3 -25.87 -28.40 -9.00
N VAL A 4 -25.83 -27.07 -8.92
CA VAL A 4 -25.29 -26.25 -9.99
C VAL A 4 -23.82 -26.66 -10.10
N LYS A 5 -23.48 -27.41 -11.17
CA LYS A 5 -22.10 -27.68 -11.57
C LYS A 5 -21.47 -26.34 -11.93
N ASN A 6 -20.97 -25.68 -10.89
CA ASN A 6 -20.30 -24.40 -10.96
C ASN A 6 -18.93 -24.64 -11.60
N ASN A 7 -18.86 -24.54 -12.92
CA ASN A 7 -17.62 -24.15 -13.62
C ASN A 7 -17.33 -22.67 -13.30
N LEU A 8 -17.15 -22.38 -12.01
CA LEU A 8 -16.50 -21.16 -11.53
C LEU A 8 -15.12 -21.14 -12.17
N ASN A 9 -14.66 -19.97 -12.63
CA ASN A 9 -13.37 -19.82 -13.29
C ASN A 9 -12.25 -20.30 -12.35
N SER A 10 -11.91 -21.60 -12.46
CA SER A 10 -11.12 -22.35 -11.48
C SER A 10 -9.71 -21.79 -11.38
N TYR A 11 -9.23 -21.26 -12.49
CA TYR A 11 -7.94 -20.60 -12.60
C TYR A 11 -7.87 -19.32 -11.77
N GLN A 12 -8.83 -18.39 -11.95
CA GLN A 12 -8.90 -17.16 -11.17
C GLN A 12 -9.06 -17.46 -9.68
N ARG A 13 -9.94 -18.41 -9.33
CA ARG A 13 -10.11 -18.88 -7.96
C ARG A 13 -8.78 -19.38 -7.37
N LYS A 14 -8.04 -20.20 -8.13
CA LYS A 14 -6.74 -20.72 -7.71
C LYS A 14 -5.72 -19.60 -7.51
N GLN A 15 -5.72 -18.59 -8.36
CA GLN A 15 -4.84 -17.42 -8.18
C GLN A 15 -5.14 -16.64 -6.89
N PHE A 16 -6.41 -16.41 -6.58
CA PHE A 16 -6.78 -15.76 -5.31
C PHE A 16 -6.34 -16.58 -4.10
N LEU A 17 -6.60 -17.88 -4.09
CA LEU A 17 -6.17 -18.75 -3.00
C LEU A 17 -4.64 -18.80 -2.88
N GLN A 18 -3.93 -18.81 -4.02
CA GLN A 18 -2.48 -18.78 -4.05
C GLN A 18 -1.92 -17.47 -3.47
N PHE A 19 -2.54 -16.32 -3.76
CA PHE A 19 -2.13 -15.04 -3.22
C PHE A 19 -2.08 -15.03 -1.68
N PHE A 20 -3.14 -15.53 -1.01
CA PHE A 20 -3.13 -15.61 0.46
C PHE A 20 -2.08 -16.61 0.95
N ASP A 21 -1.92 -17.74 0.26
CA ASP A 21 -0.87 -18.72 0.53
C ASP A 21 0.54 -18.12 0.48
N ASP A 22 0.80 -17.26 -0.51
CA ASP A 22 2.07 -16.56 -0.69
C ASP A 22 2.27 -15.47 0.37
N LEU A 23 1.20 -14.76 0.75
CA LEU A 23 1.22 -13.73 1.79
C LEU A 23 1.71 -14.29 3.14
N MET A 24 1.28 -15.50 3.51
CA MET A 24 1.77 -16.21 4.70
C MET A 24 3.22 -16.70 4.55
N GLY A 25 3.73 -16.76 3.33
CA GLY A 25 5.11 -17.11 3.00
C GLY A 25 6.11 -15.99 3.27
N LEU A 26 5.64 -14.74 3.43
CA LEU A 26 6.51 -13.58 3.57
C LEU A 26 7.15 -13.52 4.97
N PRO A 27 8.43 -13.09 5.06
CA PRO A 27 9.02 -12.68 6.33
C PRO A 27 8.25 -11.51 6.98
N PRO A 28 8.22 -11.41 8.33
CA PRO A 28 8.87 -12.30 9.29
C PRO A 28 8.06 -13.57 9.60
N TYR A 29 6.87 -13.75 9.03
CA TYR A 29 5.96 -14.85 9.39
C TYR A 29 6.56 -16.21 9.09
N SER A 30 7.17 -16.38 7.91
CA SER A 30 7.87 -17.60 7.54
C SER A 30 9.12 -17.89 8.37
N GLN A 31 9.70 -16.86 9.00
CA GLN A 31 10.87 -16.98 9.87
C GLN A 31 10.48 -17.36 11.31
N LYS A 32 9.36 -16.83 11.81
CA LYS A 32 8.84 -17.13 13.16
C LYS A 32 8.11 -18.47 13.23
N PHE A 33 7.43 -18.86 12.14
CA PHE A 33 6.62 -20.07 12.08
C PHE A 33 6.98 -20.87 10.82
N SER A 34 7.78 -21.92 10.97
CA SER A 34 8.23 -22.74 9.84
C SER A 34 7.07 -23.51 9.20
N ASP A 35 6.16 -24.07 10.00
CA ASP A 35 5.03 -24.86 9.53
C ASP A 35 3.99 -24.01 8.78
N LYS A 36 3.71 -24.37 7.52
CA LYS A 36 2.75 -23.66 6.66
C LYS A 36 1.30 -23.86 7.11
N LYS A 37 0.93 -25.04 7.62
CA LYS A 37 -0.44 -25.32 8.09
C LYS A 37 -0.73 -24.52 9.36
N PHE A 38 0.24 -24.39 10.24
CA PHE A 38 0.14 -23.55 11.44
C PHE A 38 0.00 -22.08 11.07
N ARG A 39 0.79 -21.57 10.12
CA ARG A 39 0.60 -20.20 9.59
C ARG A 39 -0.80 -20.00 9.00
N LYS A 40 -1.33 -20.98 8.25
CA LYS A 40 -2.72 -20.94 7.76
C LYS A 40 -3.72 -20.78 8.88
N LEU A 41 -3.61 -21.61 9.91
CA LEU A 41 -4.51 -21.57 11.05
C LEU A 41 -4.46 -20.22 11.78
N LEU A 42 -3.27 -19.61 11.88
CA LEU A 42 -3.09 -18.32 12.54
C LEU A 42 -3.63 -17.14 11.73
N PHE A 43 -3.18 -16.98 10.49
CA PHE A 43 -3.44 -15.76 9.71
C PHE A 43 -4.76 -15.80 8.95
N PHE A 44 -4.99 -16.88 8.20
CA PHE A 44 -6.15 -17.01 7.31
C PHE A 44 -6.74 -18.43 7.42
N PRO A 45 -7.33 -18.80 8.58
CA PRO A 45 -7.89 -20.13 8.79
C PRO A 45 -8.94 -20.52 7.74
N VAL A 46 -9.65 -19.52 7.20
CA VAL A 46 -10.59 -19.69 6.09
C VAL A 46 -10.31 -18.62 5.04
N VAL A 47 -10.15 -19.04 3.78
CA VAL A 47 -10.13 -18.16 2.61
C VAL A 47 -11.06 -18.74 1.56
N ASN A 48 -12.12 -18.02 1.24
CA ASN A 48 -13.06 -18.37 0.21
C ASN A 48 -13.07 -17.30 -0.87
N ALA A 49 -12.83 -17.72 -2.11
CA ALA A 49 -13.10 -16.90 -3.29
C ALA A 49 -14.41 -17.37 -3.91
N ILE A 50 -15.42 -16.49 -3.87
CA ILE A 50 -16.80 -16.75 -4.26
C ILE A 50 -17.13 -15.83 -5.43
N GLN A 51 -17.82 -16.37 -6.43
CA GLN A 51 -18.41 -15.60 -7.51
C GLN A 51 -19.90 -15.92 -7.50
N GLU A 52 -20.74 -14.95 -7.14
CA GLU A 52 -22.18 -15.18 -7.00
C GLU A 52 -22.87 -15.38 -8.35
N THR A 53 -22.34 -14.76 -9.40
CA THR A 53 -22.85 -14.87 -10.77
C THR A 53 -21.74 -15.26 -11.74
N LYS A 54 -22.09 -15.95 -12.83
CA LYS A 54 -21.14 -16.28 -13.90
C LYS A 54 -20.62 -14.98 -14.51
N ASN A 55 -19.31 -14.74 -14.43
CA ASN A 55 -18.61 -13.51 -14.84
C ASN A 55 -18.86 -12.27 -13.94
N GLY A 56 -19.44 -12.43 -12.76
CA GLY A 56 -19.57 -11.36 -11.77
C GLY A 56 -18.25 -11.02 -11.06
N PRO A 57 -18.23 -9.99 -10.21
CA PRO A 57 -17.06 -9.70 -9.37
C PRO A 57 -16.77 -10.87 -8.42
N TRP A 58 -15.49 -11.06 -8.08
CA TRP A 58 -15.07 -12.01 -7.06
C TRP A 58 -15.22 -11.38 -5.67
N SER A 59 -15.90 -12.09 -4.79
CA SER A 59 -15.97 -11.79 -3.36
C SER A 59 -14.99 -12.69 -2.62
N ILE A 60 -14.08 -12.09 -1.87
CA ILE A 60 -13.11 -12.81 -1.05
C ILE A 60 -13.55 -12.72 0.41
N GLN A 61 -13.90 -13.86 1.00
CA GLN A 61 -14.20 -13.98 2.41
C GLN A 61 -12.99 -14.58 3.13
N ILE A 62 -12.54 -13.91 4.18
CA ILE A 62 -11.46 -14.39 5.03
C ILE A 62 -11.93 -14.47 6.48
N ALA A 63 -11.53 -15.52 7.18
CA ALA A 63 -11.57 -15.54 8.64
C ALA A 63 -10.17 -15.15 9.14
N VAL A 64 -10.14 -14.30 10.16
CA VAL A 64 -8.91 -13.84 10.80
C VAL A 64 -9.04 -14.06 12.30
N ALA A 65 -7.96 -14.44 12.97
CA ALA A 65 -7.96 -14.57 14.42
C ALA A 65 -8.06 -13.17 15.04
N GLU A 66 -9.18 -12.87 15.70
CA GLU A 66 -9.45 -11.57 16.32
C GLU A 66 -8.30 -11.08 17.22
N PRO A 67 -7.64 -11.91 18.06
CA PRO A 67 -6.49 -11.46 18.86
C PRO A 67 -5.28 -10.98 18.02
N LEU A 68 -5.06 -11.56 16.84
CA LEU A 68 -4.01 -11.10 15.92
C LEU A 68 -4.37 -9.77 15.24
N MET A 69 -5.67 -9.47 15.16
CA MET A 69 -6.19 -8.18 14.71
C MET A 69 -6.25 -7.14 15.85
N LYS A 70 -6.31 -7.59 17.10
CA LYS A 70 -6.34 -6.76 18.33
C LYS A 70 -4.97 -6.20 18.70
N ASN A 71 -3.87 -6.81 18.23
CA ASN A 71 -2.56 -6.20 18.35
C ASN A 71 -2.48 -5.02 17.38
N TYR A 72 -2.61 -3.82 17.93
CA TYR A 72 -2.52 -2.52 17.27
C TYR A 72 -1.18 -2.37 16.53
N TYR A 73 -1.05 -2.90 15.31
CA TYR A 73 -0.39 -2.13 14.27
C TYR A 73 -1.49 -1.22 13.74
N PRO A 74 -1.56 0.03 14.21
CA PRO A 74 -2.82 0.70 14.14
C PRO A 74 -3.01 1.04 12.68
N PHE A 75 -4.20 0.71 12.16
CA PHE A 75 -4.56 0.98 10.78
C PHE A 75 -4.60 2.50 10.60
N HIS A 76 -3.43 3.10 10.38
CA HIS A 76 -3.22 4.53 10.39
C HIS A 76 -3.40 5.14 9.01
N PHE A 77 -3.82 4.37 8.00
CA PHE A 77 -4.11 4.99 6.72
C PHE A 77 -5.51 5.61 6.73
N PRO A 78 -5.67 6.82 6.18
CA PRO A 78 -6.98 7.42 5.97
C PRO A 78 -7.93 6.46 5.26
N PRO A 79 -9.26 6.53 5.49
CA PRO A 79 -10.24 5.74 4.76
C PRO A 79 -10.09 5.82 3.23
N SER A 80 -9.56 6.94 2.72
CA SER A 80 -9.27 7.12 1.30
C SER A 80 -8.28 6.10 0.75
N PHE A 81 -7.37 5.53 1.56
CA PHE A 81 -6.43 4.50 1.13
C PHE A 81 -7.06 3.12 0.94
N PHE A 82 -8.24 2.86 1.50
CA PHE A 82 -8.93 1.57 1.38
C PHE A 82 -9.74 1.42 0.08
N VAL A 83 -9.95 2.52 -0.64
CA VAL A 83 -10.65 2.55 -1.93
C VAL A 83 -9.74 3.14 -2.99
N TYR A 84 -9.88 2.74 -4.26
CA TYR A 84 -9.13 3.36 -5.36
C TYR A 84 -10.05 3.69 -6.53
N THR A 85 -9.77 4.81 -7.20
CA THR A 85 -10.58 5.32 -8.32
C THR A 85 -10.00 4.96 -9.69
N SER A 86 -8.71 4.63 -9.74
CA SER A 86 -8.01 4.22 -10.97
C SER A 86 -6.78 3.37 -10.63
N THR A 87 -6.20 2.73 -11.64
CA THR A 87 -4.94 1.98 -11.49
C THR A 87 -3.79 2.88 -11.03
N ILE A 88 -3.74 4.14 -11.50
CA ILE A 88 -2.72 5.10 -11.08
C ILE A 88 -2.89 5.44 -9.59
N ASN A 89 -4.13 5.73 -9.18
CA ASN A 89 -4.45 6.03 -7.79
C ASN A 89 -4.06 4.87 -6.87
N LEU A 90 -4.36 3.63 -7.27
CA LEU A 90 -3.94 2.43 -6.56
C LEU A 90 -2.41 2.32 -6.48
N GLN A 91 -1.69 2.53 -7.58
CA GLN A 91 -0.23 2.45 -7.62
C GLN A 91 0.44 3.48 -6.70
N VAL A 92 -0.08 4.71 -6.66
CA VAL A 92 0.38 5.77 -5.76
C VAL A 92 0.12 5.41 -4.29
N LYS A 93 -1.07 4.90 -3.96
CA LYS A 93 -1.38 4.46 -2.59
C LYS A 93 -0.45 3.35 -2.13
N LEU A 94 -0.22 2.35 -2.98
CA LEU A 94 0.66 1.23 -2.68
C LEU A 94 2.13 1.67 -2.53
N SER A 95 2.61 2.63 -3.34
CA SER A 95 3.98 3.13 -3.22
C SER A 95 4.19 3.87 -1.89
N ILE A 96 3.18 4.60 -1.41
CA ILE A 96 3.20 5.27 -0.12
C ILE A 96 3.09 4.24 1.01
N ILE A 97 2.17 3.28 0.96
CA ILE A 97 2.09 2.21 1.97
C ILE A 97 3.45 1.50 2.11
N ARG A 98 4.10 1.21 0.98
CA ARG A 98 5.43 0.60 0.97
C ARG A 98 6.47 1.46 1.70
N SER A 99 6.46 2.78 1.59
CA SER A 99 7.43 3.63 2.32
C SER A 99 7.22 3.60 3.83
N PHE A 100 6.00 3.36 4.31
CA PHE A 100 5.74 3.13 5.74
C PHE A 100 6.27 1.77 6.21
N SER A 101 6.05 0.72 5.42
CA SER A 101 6.39 -0.66 5.81
C SER A 101 7.87 -1.02 5.71
N GLN A 102 8.67 -0.23 4.97
CA GLN A 102 10.09 -0.56 4.74
C GLN A 102 11.02 -0.17 5.90
N GLU A 103 10.62 0.79 6.72
CA GLU A 103 11.46 1.35 7.77
C GLU A 103 10.79 1.16 9.14
N PHE A 104 11.49 0.57 10.11
CA PHE A 104 10.99 0.45 11.48
C PHE A 104 10.94 1.80 12.21
N SER A 105 11.77 2.77 11.79
CA SER A 105 11.80 4.09 12.41
C SER A 105 10.58 4.94 12.01
N SER A 106 10.27 5.97 12.79
CA SER A 106 9.21 6.94 12.44
C SER A 106 9.56 7.76 11.18
N LYS A 107 10.86 7.95 10.89
CA LYS A 107 11.31 8.60 9.66
C LYS A 107 11.16 7.62 8.49
N LYS A 108 10.35 8.01 7.51
CA LYS A 108 10.07 7.24 6.30
C LYS A 108 10.72 7.88 5.08
N THR A 109 10.98 7.06 4.07
CA THR A 109 11.66 7.47 2.84
C THR A 109 10.79 7.14 1.64
N TYR A 110 10.42 8.16 0.86
CA TYR A 110 9.65 8.02 -0.38
C TYR A 110 10.50 8.43 -1.59
N LEU A 111 10.81 7.48 -2.46
CA LEU A 111 11.66 7.67 -3.65
C LEU A 111 10.86 8.26 -4.81
N ILE A 112 10.57 9.57 -4.74
CA ILE A 112 9.73 10.30 -5.70
C ILE A 112 10.20 10.07 -7.13
N GLN A 113 11.47 10.38 -7.44
CA GLN A 113 11.96 10.31 -8.82
C GLN A 113 11.94 8.89 -9.37
N SER A 114 12.31 7.91 -8.53
CA SER A 114 12.27 6.49 -8.92
C SER A 114 10.85 6.04 -9.28
N PHE A 115 9.86 6.48 -8.50
CA PHE A 115 8.45 6.20 -8.79
C PHE A 115 7.96 6.94 -10.05
N LEU A 116 8.22 8.24 -10.17
CA LEU A 116 7.82 9.03 -11.34
C LEU A 116 8.45 8.54 -12.65
N ASN A 117 9.68 8.00 -12.60
CA ASN A 117 10.37 7.45 -13.77
C ASN A 117 9.61 6.29 -14.42
N GLN A 118 8.77 5.56 -13.67
CA GLN A 118 7.90 4.50 -14.20
C GLN A 118 6.88 5.04 -15.22
N TYR A 119 6.57 6.33 -15.15
CA TYR A 119 5.62 7.02 -16.02
C TYR A 119 6.29 7.96 -17.03
N LYS A 120 7.64 8.04 -17.08
CA LYS A 120 8.38 8.98 -17.94
C LYS A 120 8.04 8.87 -19.43
N LYS A 121 7.72 7.66 -19.90
CA LYS A 121 7.33 7.37 -21.31
C LYS A 121 5.82 7.53 -21.56
N ARG A 122 5.03 7.86 -20.53
CA ARG A 122 3.57 8.05 -20.65
C ARG A 122 3.25 9.49 -21.07
N ARG A 123 2.02 9.73 -21.51
CA ARG A 123 1.51 11.07 -21.88
C ARG A 123 1.68 12.05 -20.71
N ASN A 124 1.91 13.33 -21.03
CA ASN A 124 2.10 14.38 -20.03
C ASN A 124 0.92 14.50 -19.05
N SER A 125 -0.31 14.28 -19.52
CA SER A 125 -1.51 14.25 -18.67
C SER A 125 -1.46 13.17 -17.60
N ILE A 126 -0.97 11.96 -17.94
CA ILE A 126 -0.78 10.86 -16.98
C ILE A 126 0.31 11.24 -15.96
N GLN A 127 1.42 11.81 -16.43
CA GLN A 127 2.50 12.24 -15.53
C GLN A 127 2.03 13.33 -14.56
N ALA A 128 1.21 14.28 -15.03
CA ALA A 128 0.59 15.30 -14.20
C ALA A 128 -0.38 14.67 -13.18
N GLN A 129 -1.20 13.71 -13.61
CA GLN A 129 -2.12 12.99 -12.72
C GLN A 129 -1.38 12.26 -11.60
N VAL A 130 -0.30 11.53 -11.91
CA VAL A 130 0.49 10.82 -10.90
C VAL A 130 1.02 11.78 -9.85
N LYS A 131 1.55 12.95 -10.25
CA LYS A 131 2.08 13.96 -9.33
C LYS A 131 0.96 14.55 -8.45
N LYS A 132 -0.22 14.78 -9.03
CA LYS A 132 -1.40 15.27 -8.31
C LYS A 132 -1.89 14.24 -7.30
N ASP A 133 -1.98 12.96 -7.69
CA ASP A 133 -2.39 11.87 -6.80
C ASP A 133 -1.43 11.75 -5.61
N ILE A 134 -0.11 11.84 -5.83
CA ILE A 134 0.88 11.85 -4.73
C ILE A 134 0.60 13.00 -3.77
N LEU A 135 0.42 14.22 -4.30
CA LEU A 135 0.14 15.40 -3.49
C LEU A 135 -1.13 15.22 -2.65
N GLU A 136 -2.21 14.76 -3.27
CA GLU A 136 -3.49 14.50 -2.61
C GLU A 136 -3.34 13.47 -1.49
N GLN A 137 -2.63 12.36 -1.74
CA GLN A 137 -2.42 11.33 -0.71
C GLN A 137 -1.60 11.85 0.48
N PHE A 138 -0.55 12.65 0.27
CA PHE A 138 0.20 13.25 1.39
C PHE A 138 -0.61 14.28 2.16
N ASN A 139 -1.45 15.07 1.48
CA ASN A 139 -2.38 15.99 2.14
C ASN A 139 -3.42 15.25 2.98
N ASP A 140 -3.93 14.12 2.50
CA ASP A 140 -4.80 13.25 3.28
C ASP A 140 -4.07 12.71 4.53
N LEU A 141 -2.83 12.25 4.40
CA LEU A 141 -2.04 11.79 5.55
C LEU A 141 -1.83 12.88 6.61
N LEU A 142 -1.61 14.13 6.20
CA LEU A 142 -1.53 15.28 7.10
C LEU A 142 -2.88 15.54 7.79
N LYS A 143 -3.97 15.58 7.01
CA LYS A 143 -5.32 15.85 7.51
C LYS A 143 -5.74 14.87 8.60
N TYR A 144 -5.42 13.59 8.43
CA TYR A 144 -5.74 12.55 9.40
C TYR A 144 -4.70 12.39 10.51
N LYS A 145 -3.70 13.27 10.60
CA LYS A 145 -2.64 13.25 11.61
C LYS A 145 -1.90 11.92 11.67
N ILE A 146 -1.59 11.41 10.48
CA ILE A 146 -0.82 10.16 10.29
C ILE A 146 0.66 10.47 10.18
N ILE A 147 0.99 11.61 9.58
CA ILE A 147 2.34 12.12 9.45
C ILE A 147 2.44 13.53 10.05
N GLN A 148 3.63 13.89 10.49
CA GLN A 148 3.93 15.23 10.96
C GLN A 148 3.93 16.23 9.79
N PRO A 149 3.56 17.51 10.01
CA PRO A 149 3.71 18.59 9.03
C PRO A 149 5.19 18.99 8.93
N LYS A 150 6.04 18.04 8.50
CA LYS A 150 7.48 18.22 8.38
C LYS A 150 8.00 17.30 7.28
N PHE A 151 8.45 17.93 6.20
CA PHE A 151 8.99 17.27 5.03
C PHE A 151 10.43 17.71 4.82
N LYS A 152 11.31 16.76 4.54
CA LYS A 152 12.68 17.03 4.10
C LYS A 152 12.86 16.45 2.70
N PHE A 153 13.12 17.32 1.74
CA PHE A 153 13.30 16.97 0.34
C PHE A 153 14.77 16.95 0.00
N LEU A 154 15.21 15.89 -0.68
CA LEU A 154 16.49 15.85 -1.37
C LEU A 154 16.27 16.27 -2.82
N MET A 155 16.81 17.40 -3.24
CA MET A 155 16.61 17.93 -4.59
C MET A 155 17.59 17.32 -5.59
N ASN A 156 17.13 17.10 -6.83
CA ASN A 156 18.04 16.85 -7.94
C ASN A 156 18.72 18.17 -8.33
N SER A 157 19.99 18.33 -7.99
CA SER A 157 20.84 19.39 -8.53
C SER A 157 22.07 18.75 -9.17
N ASN A 158 22.47 19.28 -10.32
CA ASN A 158 23.50 18.68 -11.17
C ASN A 158 24.89 18.59 -10.51
N ASP A 159 25.14 19.33 -9.42
CA ASP A 159 26.47 19.36 -8.80
C ASP A 159 26.50 19.31 -7.26
N ASN A 160 25.37 19.33 -6.54
CA ASN A 160 25.35 19.14 -5.08
C ASN A 160 23.96 18.76 -4.56
N ASN A 161 23.88 17.65 -3.83
CA ASN A 161 22.68 17.22 -3.11
C ASN A 161 22.28 18.28 -2.07
N SER A 162 21.23 19.06 -2.34
CA SER A 162 20.70 20.04 -1.40
C SER A 162 19.45 19.52 -0.70
N PHE A 163 19.32 19.85 0.58
CA PHE A 163 18.16 19.53 1.39
C PHE A 163 17.32 20.77 1.63
N VAL A 164 16.01 20.64 1.42
CA VAL A 164 15.02 21.68 1.76
C VAL A 164 14.04 21.09 2.76
N THR A 165 13.78 21.80 3.85
CA THR A 165 12.78 21.41 4.86
C THR A 165 11.58 22.33 4.78
N LYS A 166 10.37 21.77 4.84
CA LYS A 166 9.10 22.50 4.77
C LYS A 166 8.06 21.88 5.69
N GLU A 167 7.04 22.64 6.03
CA GLU A 167 5.89 22.16 6.81
C GLU A 167 4.75 21.66 5.91
N ASP A 168 4.74 22.11 4.66
CA ASP A 168 3.79 21.71 3.62
C ASP A 168 4.50 21.01 2.45
N ILE A 169 3.71 20.30 1.65
CA ILE A 169 4.14 19.71 0.39
C ILE A 169 3.39 20.38 -0.76
N GLN A 170 4.11 20.80 -1.79
CA GLN A 170 3.53 21.41 -2.98
C GLN A 170 3.86 20.60 -4.22
N LEU A 171 3.09 20.81 -5.29
CA LEU A 171 3.30 20.08 -6.55
C LEU A 171 4.72 20.29 -7.12
N LYS A 172 5.29 21.49 -6.96
CA LYS A 172 6.65 21.81 -7.38
C LYS A 172 7.70 20.95 -6.64
N ASP A 173 7.46 20.62 -5.38
CA ASP A 173 8.39 19.81 -4.58
C ASP A 173 8.42 18.37 -5.09
N ILE A 174 7.26 17.83 -5.49
CA ILE A 174 7.15 16.50 -6.11
C ILE A 174 7.83 16.47 -7.48
N GLN A 175 7.90 17.61 -8.19
CA GLN A 175 8.52 17.68 -9.50
C GLN A 175 10.05 17.69 -9.45
N THR A 176 10.63 18.31 -8.42
CA THR A 176 12.08 18.57 -8.35
C THR A 176 12.81 17.64 -7.37
N ALA A 177 12.10 17.07 -6.39
CA ALA A 177 12.71 16.21 -5.40
C ALA A 177 13.03 14.81 -5.95
N ASN A 178 14.23 14.33 -5.62
CA ASN A 178 14.61 12.94 -5.80
C ASN A 178 13.97 12.05 -4.74
N ILE A 179 14.12 12.46 -3.48
CA ILE A 179 13.67 11.73 -2.29
C ILE A 179 12.90 12.66 -1.38
N LEU A 180 11.81 12.16 -0.80
CA LEU A 180 11.06 12.80 0.27
C LEU A 180 11.22 12.01 1.56
N TYR A 181 11.63 12.69 2.61
CA TYR A 181 11.60 12.19 3.98
C TYR A 181 10.43 12.82 4.73
N PHE A 182 9.63 11.98 5.37
CA PHE A 182 8.50 12.39 6.20
C PHE A 182 8.48 11.56 7.48
N TYR A 183 7.68 11.95 8.47
CA TYR A 183 7.71 11.35 9.80
C TYR A 183 6.32 10.86 10.20
N GLU A 184 6.19 9.56 10.41
CA GLU A 184 4.99 8.92 10.94
C GLU A 184 4.75 9.34 12.40
N ILE A 185 3.49 9.63 12.74
CA ILE A 185 3.06 9.88 14.12
C ILE A 185 2.75 8.52 14.75
N ILE A 186 3.58 8.12 15.72
CA ILE A 186 3.37 6.89 16.50
C ILE A 186 2.65 7.29 17.78
N TYR A 187 1.43 6.80 17.97
CA TYR A 187 0.69 7.01 19.21
C TYR A 187 1.18 5.99 20.26
N PRO A 188 1.43 6.43 21.51
CA PRO A 188 1.72 5.50 22.59
C PRO A 188 0.51 4.58 22.79
N ILE A 189 0.78 3.27 22.90
CA ILE A 189 -0.18 2.22 23.21
C ILE A 189 -0.42 2.19 24.72
#